data_AF-A0A4R0XFW6-F1
#
_entry.id   AF-A0A4R0XFW6-F1
#
_cell.length_a   1.000
_cell.length_b   1.000
_cell.length_c   1.000
_cell.angle_alpha   90.00
_cell.angle_beta   90.00
_cell.angle_gamma   90.00
#
_symmetry.space_group_name_H-M   'P 1'
#
loop_
_entity.id
_entity.type
_entity.pdbx_description
1 polymer ?
#
loop_
_entity_poly.entity_id
_entity_poly.type
_entity_poly.pdbx_seq_one_letter_code
_entity_poly.pdbx_strand_id
1 'polypeptide(L)'
;MQVQTMQFKARAGQKLADQRLQQNLTKLSTKFVSARASAMMAIDFPATRDALKERRNRALENLDVWLQTFEREAARRGVTVLFAETTQDAAKLVADIARKHDVKKVIKTKSMVSEEMRLNEVLGQMGVQSIETDLGEYILQINDNEPPSHIIAPVVHKDKEEIADLFAKTHQKPRLTEIPEMTREAREVLRPHFMTADMGVTGGNFVIAETGSVALVTNEGNEGMCTVMPRVHVAVTGIEKVLPTLEDLATAMRLLPRSATGQDVSNYFSVLTGPRRAGDQDGPEHMYVVLVDGGRTGLIGGDFQEMLRCIRCGACMNHCPVYQKVGGHTYGWVYPGPMGSVLTPSYVGIEKALDLPQAATLCGECNSVCPVGIPLSDLLRKLRERQVERHLRPWQERYGLAVWGYLAMHPTAYRLFTKVAVRILEKMGGNRKSIAKLPLGGGWTDTREMPAPVGRTFRELYAASKTHIG
;
A
#
# COMPACT_ATOMS: atom_id res chain seq x y z
N MET A 1 1.90 0.71 13.68
CA MET A 1 2.73 1.92 13.51
C MET A 1 1.95 3.17 13.94
N GLN A 2 2.60 4.18 14.55
CA GLN A 2 1.95 5.48 14.80
C GLN A 2 1.70 6.23 13.48
N VAL A 3 0.59 6.98 13.39
CA VAL A 3 0.24 7.78 12.21
C VAL A 3 1.09 9.04 12.16
N GLN A 4 1.87 9.24 11.10
CA GLN A 4 2.83 10.35 10.91
C GLN A 4 2.64 11.07 9.56
N THR A 5 1.46 10.93 8.98
CA THR A 5 1.04 11.47 7.67
C THR A 5 1.15 13.00 7.56
N MET A 6 1.03 13.72 8.67
CA MET A 6 1.24 15.17 8.76
C MET A 6 2.67 15.61 8.44
N GLN A 7 3.64 14.69 8.46
CA GLN A 7 5.04 14.95 8.09
C GLN A 7 5.33 14.74 6.59
N PHE A 8 4.30 14.48 5.78
CA PHE A 8 4.46 14.11 4.36
C PHE A 8 5.35 15.11 3.59
N LYS A 9 5.04 16.41 3.63
CA LYS A 9 5.80 17.42 2.87
C LYS A 9 7.25 17.53 3.30
N ALA A 10 7.51 17.52 4.61
CA ALA A 10 8.87 17.60 5.16
C ALA A 10 9.71 16.38 4.73
N ARG A 11 9.13 15.18 4.84
CA ARG A 11 9.78 13.93 4.39
C ARG A 11 9.97 13.90 2.88
N ALA A 12 9.00 14.38 2.11
CA ALA A 12 9.10 14.43 0.66
C ALA A 12 10.32 15.26 0.24
N GLY A 13 10.53 16.44 0.85
CA GLY A 13 11.70 17.27 0.60
C GLY A 13 13.02 16.55 0.89
N GLN A 14 13.12 15.86 2.03
CA GLN A 14 14.31 15.08 2.40
C GLN A 14 14.56 13.91 1.44
N LYS A 15 13.52 13.15 1.10
CA LYS A 15 13.62 11.94 0.27
C LYS A 15 13.90 12.26 -1.20
N LEU A 16 13.45 13.42 -1.68
CA LEU A 16 13.82 13.91 -3.02
C LEU A 16 15.31 14.27 -3.14
N ALA A 17 15.96 14.67 -2.05
CA ALA A 17 17.38 14.98 -2.03
C ALA A 17 18.28 13.73 -1.86
N ASP A 18 17.71 12.59 -1.49
CA ASP A 18 18.43 11.33 -1.26
C ASP A 18 18.74 10.62 -2.58
N GLN A 19 19.98 10.77 -3.06
CA GLN A 19 20.44 10.21 -4.33
C GLN A 19 20.41 8.68 -4.37
N ARG A 20 20.72 8.00 -3.25
CA ARG A 20 20.70 6.53 -3.18
C ARG A 20 19.27 6.02 -3.31
N LEU A 21 18.34 6.64 -2.60
CA LEU A 21 16.92 6.33 -2.73
C LEU A 21 16.42 6.52 -4.17
N GLN A 22 16.80 7.62 -4.84
CA GLN A 22 16.38 7.86 -6.24
C GLN A 22 16.87 6.76 -7.18
N GLN A 23 18.10 6.26 -7.00
CA GLN A 23 18.65 5.15 -7.77
C GLN A 23 17.90 3.85 -7.49
N ASN A 24 17.64 3.53 -6.21
CA ASN A 24 16.93 2.32 -5.79
C ASN A 24 15.49 2.28 -6.34
N LEU A 25 14.75 3.38 -6.23
CA LEU A 25 13.36 3.47 -6.71
C LEU A 25 13.26 3.36 -8.25
N THR A 26 14.20 3.97 -8.97
CA THR A 26 14.20 3.97 -10.46
C THR A 26 14.45 2.57 -11.02
N LYS A 27 15.38 1.81 -10.43
CA LYS A 27 15.64 0.42 -10.80
C LYS A 27 14.40 -0.45 -10.58
N LEU A 28 13.76 -0.30 -9.43
CA LEU A 28 12.60 -1.12 -9.07
C LEU A 28 11.37 -0.83 -9.94
N SER A 29 11.04 0.46 -10.12
CA SER A 29 9.86 0.87 -10.89
C SER A 29 9.91 0.33 -12.31
N THR A 30 11.09 0.33 -12.92
CA THR A 30 11.28 -0.19 -14.28
C THR A 30 11.06 -1.69 -14.35
N LYS A 31 11.58 -2.45 -13.37
CA LYS A 31 11.50 -3.92 -13.34
C LYS A 31 10.07 -4.43 -13.14
N PHE A 32 9.34 -3.90 -12.16
CA PHE A 32 7.98 -4.39 -11.89
C PHE A 32 6.98 -3.98 -12.97
N VAL A 33 7.12 -2.78 -13.53
CA VAL A 33 6.23 -2.29 -14.60
C VAL A 33 6.39 -3.12 -15.86
N SER A 34 7.63 -3.40 -16.29
CA SER A 34 7.89 -4.20 -17.49
C SER A 34 7.50 -5.67 -17.29
N ALA A 35 7.85 -6.27 -16.16
CA ALA A 35 7.49 -7.66 -15.85
C ALA A 35 5.97 -7.86 -15.82
N ARG A 36 5.23 -6.94 -15.19
CA ARG A 36 3.76 -6.95 -15.21
C ARG A 36 3.22 -6.86 -16.64
N ALA A 37 3.73 -5.92 -17.45
CA ALA A 37 3.26 -5.73 -18.81
C ALA A 37 3.40 -7.03 -19.63
N SER A 38 4.56 -7.69 -19.55
CA SER A 38 4.79 -8.99 -20.21
C SER A 38 3.86 -10.08 -19.70
N ALA A 39 3.74 -10.24 -18.38
CA ALA A 39 2.91 -11.30 -17.79
C ALA A 39 1.41 -11.13 -18.10
N MET A 40 0.93 -9.89 -18.27
CA MET A 40 -0.47 -9.64 -18.63
C MET A 40 -0.80 -9.98 -20.07
N MET A 41 0.18 -10.10 -20.97
CA MET A 41 -0.09 -10.52 -22.36
C MET A 41 -0.60 -11.96 -22.47
N ALA A 42 -0.34 -12.79 -21.45
CA ALA A 42 -0.76 -14.19 -21.41
C ALA A 42 -2.26 -14.37 -21.10
N ILE A 43 -2.99 -13.30 -20.78
CA ILE A 43 -4.40 -13.35 -20.40
C ILE A 43 -5.20 -12.22 -21.06
N ASP A 44 -6.52 -12.40 -21.18
CA ASP A 44 -7.42 -11.28 -21.43
C ASP A 44 -7.55 -10.45 -20.15
N PHE A 45 -6.66 -9.46 -19.98
CA PHE A 45 -6.62 -8.64 -18.78
C PHE A 45 -7.93 -7.87 -18.55
N PRO A 46 -8.52 -7.15 -19.54
CA PRO A 46 -9.81 -6.50 -19.37
C PRO A 46 -10.92 -7.45 -18.87
N ALA A 47 -11.13 -8.59 -19.54
CA ALA A 47 -12.18 -9.52 -19.14
C ALA A 47 -11.91 -10.15 -17.77
N THR A 48 -10.66 -10.54 -17.49
CA THR A 48 -10.29 -11.13 -16.18
C THR A 48 -10.43 -10.10 -15.05
N ARG A 49 -10.07 -8.83 -15.31
CA ARG A 49 -10.22 -7.71 -14.36
C ARG A 49 -11.69 -7.50 -14.02
N ASP A 50 -12.55 -7.48 -15.03
CA ASP A 50 -13.98 -7.23 -14.84
C ASP A 50 -14.64 -8.39 -14.10
N ALA A 51 -14.26 -9.64 -14.42
CA ALA A 51 -14.70 -10.83 -13.69
C ALA A 51 -14.26 -10.81 -12.21
N LEU A 52 -13.00 -10.44 -11.91
CA LEU A 52 -12.56 -10.33 -10.52
C LEU A 52 -13.25 -9.17 -9.80
N LYS A 53 -13.46 -8.03 -10.47
CA LYS A 53 -14.18 -6.88 -9.91
C LYS A 53 -15.59 -7.29 -9.47
N GLU A 54 -16.33 -8.00 -10.33
CA GLU A 54 -17.67 -8.51 -10.04
C GLU A 54 -17.67 -9.46 -8.83
N ARG A 55 -16.76 -10.45 -8.82
CA ARG A 55 -16.65 -11.41 -7.71
C ARG A 55 -16.33 -10.73 -6.39
N ARG A 56 -15.43 -9.74 -6.41
CA ARG A 56 -15.12 -8.93 -5.21
C ARG A 56 -16.31 -8.09 -4.76
N ASN A 57 -17.10 -7.51 -5.68
CA ASN A 57 -18.32 -6.80 -5.32
C ASN A 57 -19.36 -7.73 -4.68
N ARG A 58 -19.62 -8.91 -5.27
CA ARG A 58 -20.53 -9.91 -4.72
C ARG A 58 -20.16 -10.34 -3.29
N ALA A 59 -18.85 -10.46 -3.03
CA ALA A 59 -18.33 -10.77 -1.70
C ALA A 59 -18.60 -9.65 -0.69
N LEU A 60 -18.53 -8.38 -1.12
CA LEU A 60 -18.75 -7.22 -0.26
C LEU A 60 -20.25 -6.92 -0.04
N GLU A 61 -21.09 -7.17 -1.04
CA GLU A 61 -22.55 -6.97 -0.96
C GLU A 61 -23.22 -7.88 0.07
N ASN A 62 -22.68 -9.09 0.27
CA ASN A 62 -23.18 -10.08 1.23
C ASN A 62 -22.08 -10.45 2.24
N LEU A 63 -21.30 -9.45 2.66
CA LEU A 63 -20.10 -9.66 3.47
C LEU A 63 -20.39 -10.44 4.76
N ASP A 64 -21.45 -10.06 5.47
CA ASP A 64 -21.93 -10.73 6.68
C ASP A 64 -22.23 -12.22 6.44
N VAL A 65 -22.95 -12.56 5.37
CA VAL A 65 -23.30 -13.94 5.01
C VAL A 65 -22.04 -14.77 4.71
N TRP A 66 -21.08 -14.20 3.99
CA TRP A 66 -19.85 -14.90 3.65
C TRP A 66 -18.93 -15.07 4.87
N LEU A 67 -18.88 -14.10 5.79
CA LEU A 67 -18.12 -14.23 7.03
C LEU A 67 -18.73 -15.29 7.97
N GLN A 68 -20.06 -15.34 8.11
CA GLN A 68 -20.75 -16.39 8.88
C GLN A 68 -20.55 -17.78 8.25
N THR A 69 -20.57 -17.85 6.91
CA THR A 69 -20.29 -19.10 6.19
C THR A 69 -18.85 -19.55 6.39
N PHE A 70 -17.89 -18.62 6.28
CA PHE A 70 -16.49 -18.89 6.58
C PHE A 70 -16.32 -19.40 8.01
N GLU A 71 -16.86 -18.72 9.01
CA GLU A 71 -16.77 -19.11 10.42
C GLU A 71 -17.30 -20.53 10.64
N ARG A 72 -18.49 -20.84 10.15
CA ARG A 72 -19.10 -22.17 10.26
C ARG A 72 -18.23 -23.25 9.63
N GLU A 73 -17.74 -23.02 8.41
CA GLU A 73 -16.93 -23.99 7.68
C GLU A 73 -15.54 -24.16 8.31
N ALA A 74 -14.92 -23.10 8.82
CA ALA A 74 -13.64 -23.18 9.53
C ALA A 74 -13.82 -23.92 10.87
N ALA A 75 -14.87 -23.59 11.63
CA ALA A 75 -15.19 -24.24 12.90
C ALA A 75 -15.43 -25.75 12.75
N ARG A 76 -16.12 -26.16 11.68
CA ARG A 76 -16.32 -27.59 11.33
C ARG A 76 -14.99 -28.33 11.13
N ARG A 77 -13.92 -27.61 10.78
CA ARG A 77 -12.57 -28.14 10.55
C ARG A 77 -11.64 -27.97 11.76
N GLY A 78 -12.15 -27.53 12.90
CA GLY A 78 -11.38 -27.34 14.14
C GLY A 78 -10.64 -26.00 14.23
N VAL A 79 -10.95 -25.04 13.35
CA VAL A 79 -10.40 -23.68 13.43
C VAL A 79 -11.25 -22.84 14.37
N THR A 80 -10.62 -22.07 15.26
CA THR A 80 -11.33 -21.05 16.05
C THR A 80 -11.29 -19.72 15.30
N VAL A 81 -12.46 -19.20 14.91
CA VAL A 81 -12.58 -17.88 14.26
C VAL A 81 -12.95 -16.85 15.33
N LEU A 82 -12.27 -15.70 15.30
CA LEU A 82 -12.47 -14.60 16.23
C LEU A 82 -12.63 -13.30 15.44
N PHE A 83 -13.50 -12.42 15.91
CA PHE A 83 -13.75 -11.12 15.27
C PHE A 83 -13.21 -9.99 16.15
N ALA A 84 -12.57 -9.01 15.51
CA ALA A 84 -12.04 -7.83 16.14
C ALA A 84 -12.59 -6.56 15.48
N GLU A 85 -13.25 -5.71 16.27
CA GLU A 85 -13.76 -4.42 15.79
C GLU A 85 -12.60 -3.45 15.50
N THR A 86 -11.60 -3.39 16.39
CA THR A 86 -10.43 -2.54 16.24
C THR A 86 -9.14 -3.34 16.06
N THR A 87 -8.08 -2.67 15.58
CA THR A 87 -6.75 -3.29 15.47
C THR A 87 -6.13 -3.55 16.85
N GLN A 88 -6.55 -2.81 17.88
CA GLN A 88 -6.18 -3.04 19.27
C GLN A 88 -6.86 -4.30 19.83
N ASP A 89 -8.14 -4.52 19.52
CA ASP A 89 -8.84 -5.75 19.91
C ASP A 89 -8.22 -6.96 19.24
N ALA A 90 -7.85 -6.85 17.95
CA ALA A 90 -7.15 -7.92 17.25
C ALA A 90 -5.81 -8.24 17.94
N ALA A 91 -5.03 -7.22 18.32
CA ALA A 91 -3.77 -7.42 19.03
C ALA A 91 -3.98 -8.10 20.38
N LYS A 92 -5.03 -7.70 21.12
CA LYS A 92 -5.42 -8.32 22.38
C LYS A 92 -5.80 -9.80 22.21
N LEU A 93 -6.57 -10.14 21.18
CA LEU A 93 -6.96 -11.53 20.90
C LEU A 93 -5.73 -12.41 20.62
N VAL A 94 -4.78 -11.92 19.82
CA VAL A 94 -3.52 -12.66 19.57
C VAL A 94 -2.69 -12.81 20.84
N ALA A 95 -2.62 -11.76 21.68
CA ALA A 95 -1.98 -11.82 22.99
C ALA A 95 -2.67 -12.83 23.93
N ASP A 96 -3.99 -12.89 23.94
CA ASP A 96 -4.75 -13.84 24.75
C ASP A 96 -4.53 -15.29 24.29
N ILE A 97 -4.45 -15.52 22.97
CA ILE A 97 -4.04 -16.82 22.40
C ILE A 97 -2.63 -17.19 22.86
N ALA A 98 -1.68 -16.25 22.78
CA ALA A 98 -0.31 -16.48 23.23
C ALA A 98 -0.25 -16.85 24.72
N ARG A 99 -1.01 -16.17 25.58
CA ARG A 99 -1.10 -16.51 27.03
C ARG A 99 -1.74 -17.86 27.26
N LYS A 100 -2.86 -18.14 26.59
CA LYS A 100 -3.61 -19.41 26.71
C LYS A 100 -2.72 -20.61 26.45
N HIS A 101 -1.80 -20.47 25.50
CA HIS A 101 -0.90 -21.53 25.10
C HIS A 101 0.48 -21.44 25.76
N ASP A 102 0.74 -20.50 26.67
CA ASP A 102 2.08 -20.26 27.25
C ASP A 102 3.19 -20.09 26.19
N VAL A 103 2.90 -19.29 25.16
CA VAL A 103 3.84 -18.98 24.08
C VAL A 103 4.97 -18.10 24.60
N LYS A 104 6.22 -18.47 24.33
CA LYS A 104 7.42 -17.65 24.63
C LYS A 104 8.04 -17.06 23.37
N LYS A 105 7.92 -17.76 22.23
CA LYS A 105 8.46 -17.32 20.95
C LYS A 105 7.43 -17.42 19.83
N VAL A 106 7.32 -16.33 19.08
CA VAL A 106 6.48 -16.17 17.90
C VAL A 106 7.37 -15.95 16.68
N ILE A 107 7.09 -16.69 15.62
CA ILE A 107 7.61 -16.40 14.28
C ILE A 107 6.50 -15.89 13.39
N LYS A 108 6.81 -14.95 12.50
CA LYS A 108 5.80 -14.26 11.72
C LYS A 108 6.18 -14.11 10.27
N THR A 109 5.18 -14.22 9.41
CA THR A 109 5.30 -13.75 8.04
C THR A 109 4.78 -12.32 7.91
N LYS A 110 5.14 -11.70 6.80
CA LYS A 110 4.68 -10.37 6.44
C LYS A 110 3.16 -10.26 6.47
N SER A 111 2.64 -9.27 7.21
CA SER A 111 1.22 -8.92 7.20
C SER A 111 1.00 -7.44 7.52
N MET A 112 0.33 -6.73 6.61
CA MET A 112 -0.06 -5.34 6.84
C MET A 112 -0.97 -5.19 8.07
N VAL A 113 -1.82 -6.18 8.35
CA VAL A 113 -2.74 -6.11 9.50
C VAL A 113 -1.97 -6.25 10.81
N SER A 114 -0.91 -7.07 10.85
CA SER A 114 0.01 -7.11 11.99
C SER A 114 0.67 -5.74 12.25
N GLU A 115 1.01 -5.00 11.19
CA GLU A 115 1.55 -3.64 11.30
C GLU A 115 0.52 -2.62 11.81
N GLU A 116 -0.75 -2.76 11.40
CA GLU A 116 -1.87 -1.98 11.96
C GLU A 116 -2.03 -2.22 13.46
N MET A 117 -1.87 -3.48 13.89
CA MET A 117 -1.99 -3.93 15.28
C MET A 117 -0.79 -3.58 16.16
N ARG A 118 0.37 -3.23 15.57
CA ARG A 118 1.66 -3.12 16.28
C ARG A 118 2.00 -4.42 17.02
N LEU A 119 1.75 -5.55 16.40
CA LEU A 119 1.76 -6.84 17.09
C LEU A 119 3.12 -7.17 17.73
N ASN A 120 4.24 -6.80 17.10
CA ASN A 120 5.58 -7.03 17.66
C ASN A 120 5.78 -6.31 19.00
N GLU A 121 5.30 -5.07 19.11
CA GLU A 121 5.39 -4.29 20.35
C GLU A 121 4.49 -4.86 21.44
N VAL A 122 3.26 -5.26 21.09
CA VAL A 122 2.31 -5.85 22.04
C VAL A 122 2.83 -7.16 22.61
N LEU A 123 3.36 -8.05 21.76
CA LEU A 123 3.98 -9.30 22.21
C LEU A 123 5.25 -9.05 23.03
N GLY A 124 6.09 -8.10 22.62
CA GLY A 124 7.31 -7.73 23.33
C GLY A 124 7.04 -7.20 24.75
N GLN A 125 5.99 -6.39 24.93
CA GLN A 125 5.55 -5.91 26.26
C GLN A 125 5.12 -7.04 27.20
N MET A 126 4.77 -8.20 26.66
CA MET A 126 4.42 -9.40 27.42
C MET A 126 5.60 -10.35 27.64
N GLY A 127 6.81 -9.98 27.20
CA GLY A 127 7.99 -10.84 27.25
C GLY A 127 7.97 -11.96 26.21
N VAL A 128 7.09 -11.91 25.22
CA VAL A 128 7.07 -12.86 24.10
C VAL A 128 8.00 -12.37 23.00
N GLN A 129 8.99 -13.18 22.64
CA GLN A 129 9.90 -12.86 21.55
C GLN A 129 9.16 -13.00 20.22
N SER A 130 9.09 -11.93 19.43
CA SER A 130 8.48 -11.93 18.10
C SER A 130 9.55 -11.77 17.03
N ILE A 131 9.58 -12.65 16.02
CA ILE A 131 10.63 -12.69 14.98
C ILE A 131 9.97 -12.68 13.61
N GLU A 132 10.33 -11.70 12.79
CA GLU A 132 9.96 -11.66 11.37
C GLU A 132 10.79 -12.65 10.58
N THR A 133 10.14 -13.38 9.67
CA THR A 133 10.76 -14.48 8.91
C THR A 133 10.82 -14.24 7.40
N ASP A 134 10.08 -13.23 6.92
CA ASP A 134 10.28 -12.68 5.58
C ASP A 134 11.60 -11.93 5.59
N LEU A 135 12.49 -12.19 4.62
CA LEU A 135 13.83 -11.61 4.63
C LEU A 135 13.78 -10.08 4.68
N GLY A 136 12.83 -9.49 3.96
CA GLY A 136 12.66 -8.06 3.93
C GLY A 136 12.21 -7.50 5.29
N GLU A 137 11.17 -8.07 5.88
CA GLU A 137 10.70 -7.66 7.21
C GLU A 137 11.73 -7.94 8.31
N TYR A 138 12.51 -9.03 8.20
CA TYR A 138 13.61 -9.34 9.12
C TYR A 138 14.71 -8.28 9.08
N ILE A 139 15.14 -7.86 7.89
CA ILE A 139 16.11 -6.77 7.71
C ILE A 139 15.63 -5.50 8.40
N LEU A 140 14.34 -5.18 8.29
CA LEU A 140 13.75 -4.02 8.94
C LEU A 140 13.69 -4.18 10.46
N GLN A 141 13.35 -5.37 10.94
CA GLN A 141 13.29 -5.69 12.36
C GLN A 141 14.65 -5.47 13.03
N ILE A 142 15.73 -6.00 12.45
CA ILE A 142 17.08 -5.83 13.00
C ILE A 142 17.66 -4.43 12.77
N ASN A 143 17.08 -3.66 11.84
CA ASN A 143 17.38 -2.25 11.65
C ASN A 143 16.47 -1.37 12.52
N ASP A 144 16.50 -1.59 13.83
CA ASP A 144 15.73 -0.81 14.82
C ASP A 144 14.21 -0.78 14.58
N ASN A 145 13.64 -1.88 14.09
CA ASN A 145 12.21 -2.02 13.74
C ASN A 145 11.73 -0.92 12.76
N GLU A 146 12.53 -0.65 11.72
CA GLU A 146 12.17 0.30 10.67
C GLU A 146 10.84 -0.09 9.98
N PRO A 147 9.93 0.84 9.68
CA PRO A 147 8.71 0.49 8.96
C PRO A 147 8.98 0.09 7.50
N PRO A 148 8.15 -0.77 6.88
CA PRO A 148 8.30 -1.14 5.48
C PRO A 148 8.01 0.06 4.56
N SER A 149 8.80 0.21 3.49
CA SER A 149 8.55 1.25 2.48
C SER A 149 7.64 0.76 1.36
N HIS A 150 7.42 -0.56 1.20
CA HIS A 150 6.58 -1.10 0.14
C HIS A 150 5.85 -2.39 0.55
N ILE A 151 4.60 -2.56 0.10
CA ILE A 151 3.73 -3.68 0.51
C ILE A 151 4.14 -5.05 -0.04
N ILE A 152 4.88 -5.10 -1.16
CA ILE A 152 5.52 -6.31 -1.69
C ILE A 152 7.01 -6.38 -1.36
N ALA A 153 7.83 -5.38 -1.71
CA ALA A 153 9.28 -5.33 -1.45
C ALA A 153 9.67 -4.37 -0.31
N PRO A 154 9.55 -4.76 0.98
CA PRO A 154 9.52 -3.82 2.11
C PRO A 154 10.80 -3.00 2.31
N VAL A 155 11.96 -3.54 1.89
CA VAL A 155 13.29 -2.92 2.05
C VAL A 155 13.77 -2.18 0.79
N VAL A 156 12.88 -1.87 -0.15
CA VAL A 156 13.31 -1.29 -1.44
C VAL A 156 13.99 0.08 -1.37
N HIS A 157 13.96 0.72 -0.20
CA HIS A 157 14.67 1.96 0.03
C HIS A 157 16.17 1.76 0.33
N LYS A 158 16.61 0.54 0.69
CA LYS A 158 18.01 0.21 0.95
C LYS A 158 18.66 -0.54 -0.22
N ASP A 159 19.97 -0.37 -0.35
CA ASP A 159 20.79 -1.17 -1.26
C ASP A 159 21.48 -2.35 -0.57
N LYS A 160 22.18 -3.16 -1.38
CA LYS A 160 22.84 -4.39 -0.93
C LYS A 160 23.95 -4.08 0.06
N GLU A 161 24.67 -2.98 -0.15
CA GLU A 161 25.80 -2.56 0.65
C GLU A 161 25.36 -2.18 2.07
N GLU A 162 24.24 -1.46 2.22
CA GLU A 162 23.63 -1.17 3.53
C GLU A 162 23.21 -2.45 4.27
N ILE A 163 22.64 -3.41 3.54
CA ILE A 163 22.20 -4.68 4.13
C ILE A 163 23.42 -5.51 4.58
N ALA A 164 24.50 -5.52 3.79
CA ALA A 164 25.74 -6.21 4.14
C ALA A 164 26.38 -5.65 5.43
N ASP A 165 26.41 -4.33 5.56
CA ASP A 165 26.93 -3.66 6.77
C ASP A 165 26.06 -3.98 7.99
N LEU A 166 24.73 -3.97 7.82
CA LEU A 166 23.78 -4.32 8.86
C LEU A 166 23.91 -5.79 9.32
N PHE A 167 24.07 -6.73 8.39
CA PHE A 167 24.26 -8.14 8.69
C PHE A 167 25.57 -8.37 9.45
N ALA A 168 26.68 -7.78 8.98
CA ALA A 168 27.97 -7.88 9.67
C ALA A 168 27.89 -7.36 11.12
N LYS A 169 27.25 -6.20 11.31
CA LYS A 169 27.03 -5.60 12.64
C LYS A 169 26.15 -6.47 13.53
N THR A 170 25.03 -6.95 13.02
CA THR A 170 23.98 -7.60 13.82
C THR A 170 24.29 -9.06 14.10
N HIS A 171 24.69 -9.81 13.06
CA HIS A 171 24.98 -11.24 13.17
C HIS A 171 26.39 -11.50 13.74
N GLN A 172 27.23 -10.46 13.87
CA GLN A 172 28.61 -10.55 14.35
C GLN A 172 29.44 -11.56 13.53
N LYS A 173 29.23 -11.55 12.21
CA LYS A 173 29.91 -12.39 11.22
C LYS A 173 30.73 -11.54 10.24
N PRO A 174 31.71 -12.13 9.53
CA PRO A 174 32.41 -11.43 8.47
C PRO A 174 31.45 -10.87 7.42
N ARG A 175 31.74 -9.66 6.93
CA ARG A 175 30.91 -8.99 5.93
C ARG A 175 30.93 -9.76 4.61
N LEU A 176 29.74 -10.13 4.12
CA LEU A 176 29.54 -10.76 2.82
C LEU A 176 28.99 -9.75 1.81
N THR A 177 29.35 -9.90 0.53
CA THR A 177 28.91 -9.00 -0.55
C THR A 177 28.13 -9.68 -1.65
N GLU A 178 28.13 -11.01 -1.71
CA GLU A 178 27.39 -11.75 -2.72
C GLU A 178 25.99 -12.09 -2.21
N ILE A 179 24.97 -11.77 -3.03
CA ILE A 179 23.55 -11.95 -2.66
C ILE A 179 23.23 -13.39 -2.25
N PRO A 180 23.71 -14.44 -2.95
CA PRO A 180 23.49 -15.83 -2.53
C PRO A 180 24.08 -16.15 -1.16
N GLU A 181 25.23 -15.58 -0.81
CA GLU A 181 25.88 -15.82 0.48
C GLU A 181 25.16 -15.07 1.60
N MET A 182 24.79 -13.82 1.38
CA MET A 182 24.00 -13.02 2.32
C MET A 182 22.64 -13.67 2.63
N THR A 183 21.95 -14.17 1.61
CA THR A 183 20.67 -14.87 1.78
C THR A 183 20.84 -16.21 2.49
N ARG A 184 21.93 -16.93 2.24
CA ARG A 184 22.30 -18.15 2.99
C ARG A 184 22.57 -17.83 4.46
N GLU A 185 23.31 -16.77 4.77
CA GLU A 185 23.57 -16.35 6.15
C GLU A 185 22.27 -16.04 6.90
N ALA A 186 21.38 -15.25 6.32
CA ALA A 186 20.08 -14.95 6.91
C ALA A 186 19.27 -16.23 7.17
N ARG A 187 19.29 -17.19 6.23
CA ARG A 187 18.65 -18.49 6.40
C ARG A 187 19.24 -19.30 7.55
N GLU A 188 20.56 -19.27 7.74
CA GLU A 188 21.24 -19.94 8.86
C GLU A 188 20.86 -19.30 10.21
N VAL A 189 20.75 -17.97 10.26
CA VAL A 189 20.31 -17.22 11.46
C VAL A 189 18.85 -17.50 11.80
N LEU A 190 17.96 -17.54 10.81
CA LEU A 190 16.53 -17.76 11.03
C LEU A 190 16.18 -19.24 11.32
N ARG A 191 17.00 -20.20 10.88
CA ARG A 191 16.71 -21.65 11.00
C ARG A 191 16.37 -22.08 12.44
N PRO A 192 17.15 -21.74 13.48
CA PRO A 192 16.86 -22.15 14.85
C PRO A 192 15.55 -21.54 15.37
N HIS A 193 15.18 -20.34 14.90
CA HIS A 193 13.94 -19.70 15.30
C HIS A 193 12.72 -20.46 14.79
N PHE A 194 12.73 -20.95 13.55
CA PHE A 194 11.67 -21.81 13.03
C PHE A 194 11.48 -23.10 13.83
N MET A 195 12.56 -23.71 14.32
CA MET A 195 12.51 -24.98 15.06
C MET A 195 12.08 -24.82 16.53
N THR A 196 12.14 -23.60 17.08
CA THR A 196 11.94 -23.34 18.51
C THR A 196 10.78 -22.39 18.80
N ALA A 197 9.99 -22.03 17.78
CA ALA A 197 8.84 -21.17 17.95
C ALA A 197 7.61 -21.95 18.43
N ASP A 198 6.88 -21.38 19.38
CA ASP A 198 5.64 -21.96 19.89
C ASP A 198 4.45 -21.63 19.00
N MET A 199 4.47 -20.43 18.42
CA MET A 199 3.38 -19.90 17.62
C MET A 199 3.86 -19.25 16.33
N GLY A 200 3.16 -19.55 15.24
CA GLY A 200 3.31 -18.89 13.96
C GLY A 200 2.17 -17.89 13.73
N VAL A 201 2.49 -16.67 13.30
CA VAL A 201 1.47 -15.70 12.88
C VAL A 201 1.64 -15.37 11.41
N THR A 202 0.57 -15.49 10.65
CA THR A 202 0.55 -15.11 9.24
C THR A 202 -0.49 -14.02 8.98
N GLY A 203 -0.36 -13.37 7.81
CA GLY A 203 -1.49 -12.68 7.22
C GLY A 203 -2.56 -13.65 6.69
N GLY A 204 -3.39 -13.12 5.80
CA GLY A 204 -4.23 -13.86 4.87
C GLY A 204 -4.35 -13.04 3.59
N ASN A 205 -4.05 -13.61 2.42
CA ASN A 205 -4.34 -12.92 1.16
C ASN A 205 -5.85 -12.91 0.94
N PHE A 206 -6.49 -14.06 1.16
CA PHE A 206 -7.94 -14.23 1.14
C PHE A 206 -8.39 -15.26 2.20
N VAL A 207 -9.65 -15.18 2.59
CA VAL A 207 -10.35 -16.25 3.32
C VAL A 207 -11.48 -16.77 2.45
N ILE A 208 -11.65 -18.09 2.38
CA ILE A 208 -12.55 -18.74 1.42
C ILE A 208 -13.73 -19.31 2.19
N ALA A 209 -14.91 -18.74 1.95
CA ALA A 209 -16.10 -19.03 2.73
C ALA A 209 -16.55 -20.49 2.59
N GLU A 210 -16.64 -21.02 1.37
CA GLU A 210 -17.15 -22.38 1.13
C GLU A 210 -16.29 -23.49 1.78
N THR A 211 -14.99 -23.24 2.00
CA THR A 211 -14.06 -24.23 2.55
C THR A 211 -13.56 -23.88 3.95
N GLY A 212 -13.88 -22.70 4.49
CA GLY A 212 -13.30 -22.25 5.75
C GLY A 212 -11.77 -22.14 5.72
N SER A 213 -11.19 -21.84 4.54
CA SER A 213 -9.74 -21.87 4.33
C SER A 213 -9.11 -20.48 4.31
N VAL A 214 -7.82 -20.38 4.67
CA VAL A 214 -7.00 -19.18 4.49
C VAL A 214 -6.03 -19.40 3.34
N ALA A 215 -6.05 -18.52 2.34
CA ALA A 215 -5.10 -18.56 1.24
C ALA A 215 -3.93 -17.61 1.48
N LEU A 216 -2.72 -18.12 1.26
CA LEU A 216 -1.45 -17.40 1.41
C LEU A 216 -0.65 -17.47 0.12
N VAL A 217 -0.02 -16.35 -0.22
CA VAL A 217 0.79 -16.17 -1.42
C VAL A 217 2.12 -15.61 -1.00
N THR A 218 3.21 -16.33 -1.28
CA THR A 218 4.57 -15.88 -0.97
C THR A 218 5.57 -16.34 -2.02
N ASN A 219 6.67 -15.61 -2.14
CA ASN A 219 7.82 -16.02 -2.95
C ASN A 219 8.96 -16.59 -2.11
N GLU A 220 8.79 -16.60 -0.79
CA GLU A 220 9.73 -17.12 0.19
C GLU A 220 9.08 -18.30 0.92
N GLY A 221 9.81 -19.40 1.12
CA GLY A 221 9.30 -20.62 1.78
C GLY A 221 9.12 -20.50 3.30
N ASN A 222 9.30 -19.30 3.86
CA ASN A 222 9.18 -19.01 5.29
C ASN A 222 7.75 -19.19 5.82
N GLU A 223 6.74 -18.98 4.96
CA GLU A 223 5.33 -19.17 5.33
C GLU A 223 5.02 -20.60 5.75
N GLY A 224 5.42 -21.59 4.94
CA GLY A 224 5.24 -23.00 5.30
C GLY A 224 5.87 -23.34 6.65
N MET A 225 7.04 -22.76 6.95
CA MET A 225 7.67 -22.96 8.26
C MET A 225 6.89 -22.28 9.41
N CYS A 226 6.19 -21.17 9.15
CA CYS A 226 5.33 -20.51 10.14
C CYS A 226 4.00 -21.24 10.33
N THR A 227 3.51 -21.98 9.34
CA THR A 227 2.19 -22.62 9.38
C THR A 227 2.26 -24.09 9.76
N VAL A 228 3.41 -24.75 9.57
CA VAL A 228 3.57 -26.19 9.81
C VAL A 228 4.32 -26.50 11.11
N MET A 229 5.37 -25.73 11.43
CA MET A 229 6.29 -26.07 12.54
C MET A 229 5.74 -25.75 13.94
N PRO A 230 5.15 -24.56 14.16
CA PRO A 230 4.68 -24.20 15.50
C PRO A 230 3.40 -24.94 15.87
N ARG A 231 3.25 -25.28 17.15
CA ARG A 231 2.03 -25.93 17.67
C ARG A 231 0.79 -25.04 17.57
N VAL A 232 0.94 -23.72 17.56
CA VAL A 232 -0.18 -22.78 17.38
C VAL A 232 0.03 -21.97 16.10
N HIS A 233 -0.99 -21.89 15.25
CA HIS A 233 -1.02 -20.99 14.11
C HIS A 233 -2.15 -19.96 14.26
N VAL A 234 -1.83 -18.69 14.00
CA VAL A 234 -2.80 -17.60 13.97
C VAL A 234 -2.71 -16.87 12.64
N ALA A 235 -3.77 -16.93 11.83
CA ALA A 235 -3.91 -16.07 10.67
C ALA A 235 -4.66 -14.79 11.05
N VAL A 236 -4.11 -13.62 10.73
CA VAL A 236 -4.77 -12.33 10.99
C VAL A 236 -5.00 -11.59 9.68
N THR A 237 -6.26 -11.26 9.40
CA THR A 237 -6.64 -10.68 8.11
C THR A 237 -7.88 -9.81 8.23
N GLY A 238 -8.02 -8.86 7.31
CA GLY A 238 -9.18 -7.99 7.27
C GLY A 238 -10.43 -8.72 6.76
N ILE A 239 -11.59 -8.32 7.27
CA ILE A 239 -12.89 -8.89 6.89
C ILE A 239 -13.17 -8.76 5.39
N GLU A 240 -12.63 -7.74 4.73
CA GLU A 240 -12.90 -7.45 3.32
C GLU A 240 -12.33 -8.53 2.41
N LYS A 241 -11.35 -9.31 2.88
CA LYS A 241 -10.63 -10.31 2.08
C LYS A 241 -11.37 -11.64 1.92
N VAL A 242 -12.63 -11.73 2.33
CA VAL A 242 -13.44 -12.92 2.07
C VAL A 242 -13.71 -13.09 0.57
N LEU A 243 -13.64 -14.33 0.12
CA LEU A 243 -14.09 -14.79 -1.19
C LEU A 243 -15.11 -15.93 -0.98
N PRO A 244 -16.25 -15.91 -1.69
CA PRO A 244 -17.24 -16.97 -1.57
C PRO A 244 -16.66 -18.36 -1.87
N THR A 245 -15.94 -18.52 -2.98
CA THR A 245 -15.50 -19.83 -3.49
C THR A 245 -14.02 -19.88 -3.89
N LEU A 246 -13.49 -21.09 -4.07
CA LEU A 246 -12.19 -21.37 -4.65
C LEU A 246 -12.08 -20.93 -6.11
N GLU A 247 -13.20 -20.90 -6.85
CA GLU A 247 -13.26 -20.31 -8.20
C GLU A 247 -13.00 -18.80 -8.17
N ASP A 248 -13.51 -18.10 -7.14
CA ASP A 248 -13.20 -16.69 -6.92
C ASP A 248 -11.72 -16.49 -6.60
N LEU A 249 -11.14 -17.39 -5.79
CA LEU A 249 -9.71 -17.40 -5.49
C LEU A 249 -8.88 -17.65 -6.75
N ALA A 250 -9.24 -18.63 -7.58
CA ALA A 250 -8.56 -18.93 -8.84
C ALA A 250 -8.53 -17.71 -9.76
N THR A 251 -9.66 -17.00 -9.86
CA THR A 251 -9.75 -15.74 -10.62
C THR A 251 -8.82 -14.67 -10.02
N ALA A 252 -8.79 -14.52 -8.70
CA ALA A 252 -7.87 -13.60 -8.03
C ALA A 252 -6.39 -13.95 -8.29
N MET A 253 -6.05 -15.25 -8.30
CA MET A 253 -4.69 -15.73 -8.56
C MET A 253 -4.25 -15.55 -10.00
N ARG A 254 -5.17 -15.42 -10.97
CA ARG A 254 -4.78 -15.02 -12.33
C ARG A 254 -4.17 -13.62 -12.36
N LEU A 255 -4.60 -12.73 -11.47
CA LEU A 255 -4.23 -11.31 -11.50
C LEU A 255 -3.24 -10.90 -10.41
N LEU A 256 -3.29 -11.49 -9.21
CA LEU A 256 -2.47 -11.06 -8.07
C LEU A 256 -0.96 -11.18 -8.36
N PRO A 257 -0.40 -12.37 -8.69
CA PRO A 257 1.05 -12.52 -8.91
C PRO A 257 1.53 -11.71 -10.11
N ARG A 258 0.76 -11.70 -11.20
CA ARG A 258 1.08 -10.91 -12.41
C ARG A 258 1.12 -9.42 -12.11
N SER A 259 0.20 -8.93 -11.29
CA SER A 259 0.15 -7.51 -10.91
C SER A 259 1.21 -7.11 -9.89
N ALA A 260 1.61 -8.03 -9.01
CA ALA A 260 2.54 -7.77 -7.93
C ALA A 260 4.00 -7.87 -8.36
N THR A 261 4.37 -9.00 -8.97
CA THR A 261 5.76 -9.36 -9.27
C THR A 261 5.98 -9.69 -10.74
N GLY A 262 4.94 -9.68 -11.57
CA GLY A 262 5.03 -10.06 -12.98
C GLY A 262 5.21 -11.56 -13.20
N GLN A 263 4.82 -12.39 -12.22
CA GLN A 263 4.87 -13.84 -12.32
C GLN A 263 3.50 -14.40 -12.70
N ASP A 264 3.46 -15.51 -13.44
CA ASP A 264 2.20 -16.19 -13.77
C ASP A 264 1.52 -16.80 -12.53
N VAL A 265 2.34 -17.27 -11.59
CA VAL A 265 1.98 -17.79 -10.26
C VAL A 265 3.16 -17.51 -9.31
N SER A 266 2.90 -17.37 -8.00
CA SER A 266 3.96 -17.23 -7.00
C SER A 266 4.72 -18.54 -6.79
N ASN A 267 5.92 -18.47 -6.20
CA ASN A 267 6.71 -19.67 -5.93
C ASN A 267 6.04 -20.61 -4.92
N TYR A 268 5.29 -20.05 -3.96
CA TYR A 268 4.51 -20.79 -2.99
C TYR A 268 3.09 -20.24 -2.94
N PHE A 269 2.14 -21.16 -2.83
CA PHE A 269 0.72 -20.88 -2.71
C PHE A 269 0.11 -21.95 -1.81
N SER A 270 -0.38 -21.52 -0.65
CA SER A 270 -0.87 -22.40 0.42
C SER A 270 -2.34 -22.11 0.69
N VAL A 271 -3.16 -23.16 0.80
CA VAL A 271 -4.58 -23.08 1.19
C VAL A 271 -4.77 -23.85 2.49
N LEU A 272 -4.71 -23.12 3.61
CA LEU A 272 -4.74 -23.69 4.95
C LEU A 272 -6.18 -24.03 5.34
N THR A 273 -6.46 -25.29 5.64
CA THR A 273 -7.83 -25.81 5.82
C THR A 273 -7.94 -26.63 7.11
N GLY A 274 -7.66 -25.97 8.23
CA GLY A 274 -7.69 -26.56 9.58
C GLY A 274 -6.30 -26.81 10.17
N PRO A 275 -6.24 -27.10 11.48
CA PRO A 275 -5.05 -27.64 12.14
C PRO A 275 -4.76 -29.08 11.68
N ARG A 276 -3.66 -29.65 12.16
CA ARG A 276 -3.31 -31.06 11.89
C ARG A 276 -4.42 -32.01 12.36
N ARG A 277 -4.69 -33.06 11.59
CA ARG A 277 -5.69 -34.09 11.87
C ARG A 277 -5.03 -35.34 12.46
N ALA A 278 -5.86 -36.26 12.94
CA ALA A 278 -5.37 -37.58 13.33
C ALA A 278 -4.75 -38.28 12.11
N GLY A 279 -3.46 -38.65 12.24
CA GLY A 279 -2.69 -39.30 11.16
C GLY A 279 -1.82 -38.35 10.33
N ASP A 280 -2.01 -37.03 10.44
CA ASP A 280 -1.10 -36.06 9.82
C ASP A 280 0.25 -36.07 10.57
N GLN A 281 1.36 -36.04 9.83
CA GLN A 281 2.70 -36.08 10.40
C GLN A 281 3.15 -34.72 10.95
N ASP A 282 2.60 -33.63 10.41
CA ASP A 282 3.01 -32.27 10.65
C ASP A 282 1.80 -31.30 10.65
N GLY A 283 2.04 -30.07 11.08
CA GLY A 283 1.01 -29.03 11.20
C GLY A 283 0.72 -28.60 12.64
N PRO A 284 -0.02 -27.49 12.80
CA PRO A 284 -0.29 -26.91 14.10
C PRO A 284 -1.35 -27.73 14.84
N GLU A 285 -1.24 -27.82 16.15
CA GLU A 285 -2.24 -28.41 17.04
C GLU A 285 -3.49 -27.54 17.16
N HIS A 286 -3.30 -26.23 17.07
CA HIS A 286 -4.37 -25.25 17.17
C HIS A 286 -4.25 -24.21 16.05
N MET A 287 -5.37 -23.96 15.37
CA MET A 287 -5.46 -22.93 14.34
C MET A 287 -6.50 -21.89 14.73
N TYR A 288 -6.11 -20.62 14.69
CA TYR A 288 -6.95 -19.46 14.93
C TYR A 288 -6.99 -18.56 13.70
N VAL A 289 -8.15 -17.97 13.43
CA VAL A 289 -8.28 -16.89 12.44
C VAL A 289 -8.89 -15.67 13.12
N VAL A 290 -8.15 -14.56 13.13
CA VAL A 290 -8.62 -13.28 13.65
C VAL A 290 -9.01 -12.39 12.48
N LEU A 291 -10.32 -12.17 12.34
CA LEU A 291 -10.93 -11.31 11.33
C LEU A 291 -11.04 -9.88 11.86
N VAL A 292 -10.39 -8.94 11.19
CA VAL A 292 -10.25 -7.56 11.65
C VAL A 292 -11.10 -6.61 10.82
N ASP A 293 -11.99 -5.88 11.47
CA ASP A 293 -12.69 -4.76 10.86
C ASP A 293 -11.76 -3.55 10.75
N GLY A 294 -11.38 -2.92 11.87
CA GLY A 294 -10.46 -1.79 11.87
C GLY A 294 -10.92 -0.62 10.97
N GLY A 295 -12.24 -0.41 10.86
CA GLY A 295 -12.86 0.65 10.06
C GLY A 295 -13.20 0.27 8.61
N ARG A 296 -13.09 -1.01 8.23
CA ARG A 296 -13.46 -1.53 6.90
C ARG A 296 -14.96 -1.52 6.68
N THR A 297 -15.76 -1.91 7.67
CA THR A 297 -17.23 -1.85 7.62
C THR A 297 -17.73 -0.43 7.36
N GLY A 298 -17.04 0.59 7.91
CA GLY A 298 -17.36 2.00 7.69
C GLY A 298 -17.23 2.47 6.23
N LEU A 299 -16.65 1.66 5.33
CA LEU A 299 -16.60 1.94 3.89
C LEU A 299 -17.72 1.25 3.10
N ILE A 300 -18.39 0.25 3.68
CA ILE A 300 -19.51 -0.45 3.04
C ILE A 300 -20.68 0.54 2.84
N GLY A 301 -21.30 0.49 1.67
CA GLY A 301 -22.38 1.38 1.25
C GLY A 301 -21.94 2.84 0.97
N GLY A 302 -20.69 3.19 1.26
CA GLY A 302 -20.18 4.55 1.14
C GLY A 302 -19.42 4.83 -0.16
N ASP A 303 -19.04 6.10 -0.33
CA ASP A 303 -18.26 6.59 -1.49
C ASP A 303 -16.94 5.86 -1.74
N PHE A 304 -16.41 5.20 -0.72
CA PHE A 304 -15.09 4.56 -0.71
C PHE A 304 -15.16 3.03 -0.66
N GLN A 305 -16.35 2.42 -0.78
CA GLN A 305 -16.54 0.96 -0.75
C GLN A 305 -15.60 0.24 -1.72
N GLU A 306 -15.34 0.85 -2.87
CA GLU A 306 -14.50 0.27 -3.92
C GLU A 306 -13.09 -0.08 -3.43
N MET A 307 -12.57 0.62 -2.41
CA MET A 307 -11.28 0.31 -1.81
C MET A 307 -11.22 -1.09 -1.19
N LEU A 308 -12.34 -1.61 -0.71
CA LEU A 308 -12.43 -2.94 -0.08
C LEU A 308 -12.18 -4.07 -1.09
N ARG A 309 -12.23 -3.80 -2.40
CA ARG A 309 -11.82 -4.78 -3.42
C ARG A 309 -10.31 -5.04 -3.45
N CYS A 310 -9.50 -4.17 -2.85
CA CYS A 310 -8.04 -4.16 -3.01
C CYS A 310 -7.40 -5.50 -2.61
N ILE A 311 -6.73 -6.14 -3.56
CA ILE A 311 -5.99 -7.40 -3.36
C ILE A 311 -4.52 -7.19 -2.94
N ARG A 312 -4.15 -5.95 -2.58
CA ARG A 312 -2.81 -5.57 -2.08
C ARG A 312 -1.64 -5.93 -3.03
N CYS A 313 -1.86 -5.90 -4.34
CA CYS A 313 -0.82 -6.23 -5.33
C CYS A 313 0.31 -5.20 -5.46
N GLY A 314 0.09 -3.93 -5.11
CA GLY A 314 1.12 -2.88 -5.20
C GLY A 314 1.28 -2.23 -6.58
N ALA A 315 0.57 -2.69 -7.62
CA ALA A 315 0.66 -2.13 -8.97
C ALA A 315 0.44 -0.59 -9.00
N CYS A 316 -0.53 -0.08 -8.24
CA CYS A 316 -0.76 1.37 -8.15
C CYS A 316 0.46 2.16 -7.62
N MET A 317 1.27 1.56 -6.73
CA MET A 317 2.47 2.18 -6.18
C MET A 317 3.59 2.18 -7.22
N ASN A 318 3.77 1.03 -7.87
CA ASN A 318 4.80 0.83 -8.90
C ASN A 318 4.64 1.75 -10.10
N HIS A 319 3.40 2.14 -10.44
CA HIS A 319 3.11 3.06 -11.54
C HIS A 319 2.94 4.53 -11.10
N CYS A 320 2.97 4.82 -9.80
CA CYS A 320 2.73 6.18 -9.32
C CYS A 320 3.99 7.05 -9.43
N PRO A 321 3.97 8.15 -10.21
CA PRO A 321 5.14 9.01 -10.34
C PRO A 321 5.54 9.70 -9.04
N VAL A 322 4.58 9.94 -8.12
CA VAL A 322 4.88 10.51 -6.79
C VAL A 322 5.60 9.48 -5.95
N TYR A 323 5.07 8.26 -5.82
CA TYR A 323 5.69 7.18 -5.06
C TYR A 323 7.10 6.86 -5.56
N GLN A 324 7.29 6.79 -6.89
CA GLN A 324 8.61 6.55 -7.51
C GLN A 324 9.66 7.62 -7.19
N LYS A 325 9.25 8.80 -6.68
CA LYS A 325 10.17 9.88 -6.30
C LYS A 325 10.36 10.02 -4.80
N VAL A 326 9.29 9.83 -4.01
CA VAL A 326 9.36 10.09 -2.56
C VAL A 326 9.45 8.82 -1.71
N GLY A 327 9.21 7.64 -2.28
CA GLY A 327 9.19 6.36 -1.56
C GLY A 327 8.04 6.23 -0.54
N GLY A 328 7.92 5.06 0.08
CA GLY A 328 6.78 4.78 0.98
C GLY A 328 6.81 5.44 2.34
N HIS A 329 7.98 5.63 2.95
CA HIS A 329 8.10 6.23 4.29
C HIS A 329 7.55 7.66 4.37
N THR A 330 7.53 8.36 3.24
CA THR A 330 6.96 9.71 3.12
C THR A 330 5.47 9.72 3.42
N TYR A 331 4.74 8.65 3.12
CA TYR A 331 3.30 8.54 3.36
C TYR A 331 2.97 8.42 4.86
N GLY A 332 3.93 8.07 5.72
CA GLY A 332 3.82 8.23 7.17
C GLY A 332 2.86 7.26 7.88
N TRP A 333 2.42 6.19 7.23
CA TRP A 333 1.67 5.11 7.89
C TRP A 333 1.80 3.78 7.14
N VAL A 334 1.15 2.74 7.67
CA VAL A 334 1.19 1.35 7.21
C VAL A 334 0.89 1.22 5.71
N TYR A 335 -0.01 2.03 5.16
CA TYR A 335 -0.34 2.00 3.74
C TYR A 335 0.31 3.16 2.97
N PRO A 336 1.34 2.89 2.15
CA PRO A 336 1.94 3.89 1.27
C PRO A 336 1.29 3.95 -0.13
N GLY A 337 1.65 4.98 -0.89
CA GLY A 337 1.26 5.13 -2.30
C GLY A 337 -0.21 5.50 -2.53
N PRO A 338 -0.71 5.43 -3.78
CA PRO A 338 -2.06 5.88 -4.11
C PRO A 338 -3.18 5.20 -3.32
N MET A 339 -3.09 3.88 -3.12
CA MET A 339 -4.04 3.14 -2.30
C MET A 339 -3.99 3.59 -0.84
N GLY A 340 -2.80 3.81 -0.29
CA GLY A 340 -2.61 4.34 1.05
C GLY A 340 -3.14 5.76 1.23
N SER A 341 -3.02 6.60 0.20
CA SER A 341 -3.58 7.96 0.19
C SER A 341 -5.11 8.00 0.22
N VAL A 342 -5.78 6.87 -0.08
CA VAL A 342 -7.24 6.72 0.11
C VAL A 342 -7.55 6.02 1.44
N LEU A 343 -6.90 4.90 1.74
CA LEU A 343 -7.24 4.11 2.93
C LEU A 343 -6.88 4.79 4.25
N THR A 344 -5.73 5.46 4.32
CA THR A 344 -5.27 6.11 5.55
C THR A 344 -6.27 7.14 6.06
N PRO A 345 -6.71 8.14 5.26
CA PRO A 345 -7.74 9.07 5.71
C PRO A 345 -9.08 8.39 6.01
N SER A 346 -9.41 7.30 5.31
CA SER A 346 -10.63 6.53 5.55
C SER A 346 -10.63 5.78 6.89
N TYR A 347 -9.46 5.29 7.34
CA TYR A 347 -9.36 4.52 8.60
C TYR A 347 -9.06 5.38 9.82
N VAL A 348 -8.23 6.42 9.68
CA VAL A 348 -7.73 7.19 10.84
C VAL A 348 -8.34 8.60 10.94
N GLY A 349 -9.15 9.00 9.96
CA GLY A 349 -9.71 10.34 9.81
C GLY A 349 -8.90 11.21 8.85
N ILE A 350 -9.62 11.96 8.00
CA ILE A 350 -9.04 12.80 6.94
C ILE A 350 -8.20 13.96 7.50
N GLU A 351 -8.52 14.42 8.71
CA GLU A 351 -7.83 15.48 9.46
C GLU A 351 -6.40 15.08 9.81
N LYS A 352 -6.16 13.78 10.00
CA LYS A 352 -4.82 13.26 10.29
C LYS A 352 -3.99 13.10 9.02
N ALA A 353 -4.62 13.04 7.83
CA ALA A 353 -3.96 12.71 6.57
C ALA A 353 -4.18 13.75 5.47
N LEU A 354 -4.15 15.05 5.82
CA LEU A 354 -4.53 16.15 4.91
C LEU A 354 -3.72 16.23 3.61
N ASP A 355 -2.44 15.88 3.64
CA ASP A 355 -1.57 15.97 2.47
C ASP A 355 -1.65 14.74 1.56
N LEU A 356 -2.11 13.58 2.05
CA LEU A 356 -2.08 12.35 1.24
C LEU A 356 -3.01 12.39 0.03
N PRO A 357 -4.26 12.91 0.11
CA PRO A 357 -5.10 13.12 -1.09
C PRO A 357 -4.45 14.07 -2.10
N GLN A 358 -3.62 15.01 -1.63
CA GLN A 358 -2.91 15.99 -2.45
C GLN A 358 -1.61 15.43 -3.06
N ALA A 359 -1.07 14.35 -2.51
CA ALA A 359 0.10 13.62 -2.98
C ALA A 359 -0.16 12.79 -4.26
N ALA A 360 -0.91 13.36 -5.20
CA ALA A 360 -1.26 12.72 -6.47
C ALA A 360 -1.37 13.75 -7.59
N THR A 361 -0.78 13.43 -8.74
CA THR A 361 -0.93 14.19 -9.99
C THR A 361 -2.28 13.96 -10.68
N LEU A 362 -3.08 13.02 -10.17
CA LEU A 362 -4.34 12.57 -10.78
C LEU A 362 -4.18 12.12 -12.25
N CYS A 363 -3.02 11.56 -12.61
CA CYS A 363 -2.75 11.09 -13.99
C CYS A 363 -3.57 9.88 -14.45
N GLY A 364 -4.33 9.23 -13.55
CA GLY A 364 -5.20 8.10 -13.90
C GLY A 364 -4.51 6.74 -14.05
N GLU A 365 -3.17 6.68 -14.10
CA GLU A 365 -2.45 5.41 -14.33
C GLU A 365 -2.79 4.32 -13.32
N CYS A 366 -2.95 4.69 -12.05
CA CYS A 366 -3.35 3.77 -10.99
C CYS A 366 -4.75 3.15 -11.21
N ASN A 367 -5.66 3.82 -11.93
CA ASN A 367 -6.96 3.26 -12.34
C ASN A 367 -6.75 2.21 -13.45
N SER A 368 -5.93 2.54 -14.45
CA SER A 368 -5.67 1.70 -15.63
C SER A 368 -5.06 0.35 -15.26
N VAL A 369 -4.10 0.36 -14.33
CA VAL A 369 -3.33 -0.85 -13.96
C VAL A 369 -3.97 -1.67 -12.84
N CYS A 370 -5.03 -1.16 -12.20
CA CYS A 370 -5.66 -1.83 -11.07
C CYS A 370 -6.33 -3.15 -11.51
N PRO A 371 -5.92 -4.31 -10.97
CA PRO A 371 -6.51 -5.60 -11.35
C PRO A 371 -7.94 -5.82 -10.82
N VAL A 372 -8.44 -4.92 -9.97
CA VAL A 372 -9.79 -4.98 -9.39
C VAL A 372 -10.60 -3.71 -9.67
N GLY A 373 -10.17 -2.93 -10.67
CA GLY A 373 -10.90 -1.77 -11.18
C GLY A 373 -11.30 -0.77 -10.11
N ILE A 374 -10.37 -0.39 -9.22
CA ILE A 374 -10.58 0.67 -8.22
C ILE A 374 -10.21 2.01 -8.88
N PRO A 375 -11.14 2.98 -8.96
CA PRO A 375 -10.88 4.30 -9.53
C PRO A 375 -10.20 5.21 -8.51
N LEU A 376 -8.96 4.89 -8.14
CA LEU A 376 -8.18 5.58 -7.12
C LEU A 376 -8.13 7.10 -7.33
N SER A 377 -8.00 7.57 -8.57
CA SER A 377 -7.96 9.02 -8.85
C SER A 377 -9.29 9.73 -8.53
N ASP A 378 -10.44 9.10 -8.79
CA ASP A 378 -11.75 9.64 -8.43
C ASP A 378 -11.95 9.64 -6.90
N LEU A 379 -11.54 8.56 -6.23
CA LEU A 379 -11.59 8.48 -4.76
C LEU A 379 -10.70 9.54 -4.10
N LEU A 380 -9.50 9.78 -4.64
CA LEU A 380 -8.64 10.87 -4.18
C LEU A 380 -9.30 12.24 -4.40
N ARG A 381 -9.97 12.45 -5.55
CA ARG A 381 -10.73 13.69 -5.81
C ARG A 381 -11.84 13.88 -4.78
N LYS A 382 -12.64 12.85 -4.48
CA LYS A 382 -13.67 12.91 -3.44
C LYS A 382 -13.11 13.28 -2.07
N LEU A 383 -11.93 12.78 -1.71
CA LEU A 383 -11.26 13.20 -0.47
C LEU A 383 -10.89 14.69 -0.51
N ARG A 384 -10.40 15.21 -1.64
CA ARG A 384 -10.11 16.65 -1.80
C ARG A 384 -11.38 17.50 -1.69
N GLU A 385 -12.48 17.07 -2.29
CA GLU A 385 -13.80 17.72 -2.18
C GLU A 385 -14.23 17.80 -0.70
N ARG A 386 -14.21 16.67 0.02
CA ARG A 386 -14.50 16.62 1.46
C ARG A 386 -13.59 17.52 2.29
N GLN A 387 -12.31 17.66 1.94
CA GLN A 387 -11.41 18.57 2.64
C GLN A 387 -11.82 20.05 2.47
N VAL A 388 -12.34 20.43 1.31
CA VAL A 388 -12.80 21.80 1.04
C VAL A 388 -14.12 22.07 1.76
N GLU A 389 -15.08 21.14 1.64
CA GLU A 389 -16.40 21.20 2.28
C GLU A 389 -16.28 21.33 3.80
N ARG A 390 -15.39 20.54 4.42
CA ARG A 390 -15.15 20.54 5.87
C ARG A 390 -14.15 21.62 6.32
N HIS A 391 -13.74 22.51 5.42
CA HIS A 391 -12.81 23.62 5.69
C HIS A 391 -11.47 23.19 6.30
N LEU A 392 -10.98 22.00 5.92
CA LEU A 392 -9.72 21.43 6.39
C LEU A 392 -8.49 21.93 5.60
N ARG A 393 -8.72 22.69 4.52
CA ARG A 393 -7.68 23.35 3.73
C ARG A 393 -7.49 24.81 4.14
N PRO A 394 -6.28 25.37 4.03
CA PRO A 394 -6.02 26.79 4.27
C PRO A 394 -7.03 27.68 3.56
N TRP A 395 -7.55 28.70 4.24
CA TRP A 395 -8.60 29.55 3.69
C TRP A 395 -8.12 30.29 2.43
N GLN A 396 -6.84 30.61 2.33
CA GLN A 396 -6.21 31.24 1.17
C GLN A 396 -6.30 30.36 -0.08
N GLU A 397 -6.09 29.05 0.07
CA GLU A 397 -6.21 28.07 -1.02
C GLU A 397 -7.66 28.02 -1.52
N ARG A 398 -8.61 27.91 -0.59
CA ARG A 398 -10.05 27.86 -0.91
C ARG A 398 -10.52 29.15 -1.58
N TYR A 399 -10.11 30.30 -1.06
CA TYR A 399 -10.45 31.60 -1.63
C TYR A 399 -9.83 31.81 -3.02
N GLY A 400 -8.54 31.48 -3.19
CA GLY A 400 -7.85 31.57 -4.47
C GLY A 400 -8.51 30.71 -5.55
N LEU A 401 -8.89 29.47 -5.21
CA LEU A 401 -9.65 28.60 -6.12
C LEU A 401 -11.05 29.11 -6.42
N ALA A 402 -11.75 29.69 -5.44
CA ALA A 402 -13.07 30.29 -5.66
C ALA A 402 -13.00 31.49 -6.62
N VAL A 403 -12.02 32.38 -6.43
CA VAL A 403 -11.77 33.51 -7.34
C VAL A 403 -11.40 33.01 -8.74
N TRP A 404 -10.50 32.04 -8.84
CA TRP A 404 -10.15 31.43 -10.13
C TRP A 404 -11.36 30.81 -10.83
N GLY A 405 -12.18 30.05 -10.09
CA GLY A 405 -13.40 29.43 -10.60
C GLY A 405 -14.40 30.46 -11.10
N TYR A 406 -14.64 31.53 -10.33
CA TYR A 406 -15.47 32.65 -10.75
C TYR A 406 -14.95 33.28 -12.05
N LEU A 407 -13.66 33.59 -12.14
CA LEU A 407 -13.07 34.15 -13.36
C LEU A 407 -13.20 33.18 -14.55
N ALA A 408 -12.91 31.90 -14.36
CA ALA A 408 -12.97 30.89 -15.42
C ALA A 408 -14.39 30.70 -15.98
N MET A 409 -15.42 30.82 -15.14
CA MET A 409 -16.83 30.73 -15.54
C MET A 409 -17.38 31.99 -16.22
N HIS A 410 -16.66 33.11 -16.18
CA HIS A 410 -17.08 34.40 -16.76
C HIS A 410 -16.15 34.81 -17.92
N PRO A 411 -16.47 34.47 -19.18
CA PRO A 411 -15.55 34.63 -20.32
C PRO A 411 -15.03 36.06 -20.55
N THR A 412 -15.83 37.08 -20.24
CA THR A 412 -15.46 38.50 -20.34
C THR A 412 -14.46 38.90 -19.26
N ALA A 413 -14.72 38.55 -18.01
CA ALA A 413 -13.83 38.78 -16.88
C ALA A 413 -12.50 38.02 -17.07
N TYR A 414 -12.55 36.75 -17.45
CA TYR A 414 -11.37 35.95 -17.77
C TYR A 414 -10.51 36.58 -18.86
N ARG A 415 -11.16 37.11 -19.91
CA ARG A 415 -10.48 37.76 -21.03
C ARG A 415 -9.74 39.01 -20.57
N LEU A 416 -10.41 39.88 -19.83
CA LEU A 416 -9.79 41.11 -19.33
C LEU A 416 -8.61 40.78 -18.39
N PHE A 417 -8.84 39.88 -17.43
CA PHE A 417 -7.84 39.44 -16.47
C PHE A 417 -6.60 38.86 -17.17
N THR A 418 -6.76 37.89 -18.07
CA THR A 418 -5.64 37.27 -18.79
C THR A 418 -4.90 38.26 -19.70
N LYS A 419 -5.61 39.21 -20.31
CA LYS A 419 -5.00 40.28 -21.13
C LYS A 419 -4.06 41.16 -20.31
N VAL A 420 -4.43 41.47 -19.07
CA VAL A 420 -3.59 42.25 -18.13
C VAL A 420 -2.46 41.37 -17.59
N ALA A 421 -2.77 40.17 -17.12
CA ALA A 421 -1.82 39.24 -16.51
C ALA A 421 -0.65 38.91 -17.44
N VAL A 422 -0.92 38.61 -18.73
CA VAL A 422 0.14 38.27 -19.69
C VAL A 422 1.13 39.44 -19.90
N ARG A 423 0.67 40.70 -19.94
CA ARG A 423 1.56 41.87 -20.08
C ARG A 423 2.38 42.13 -18.83
N ILE A 424 1.79 41.92 -17.65
CA ILE A 424 2.53 42.01 -16.38
C ILE A 424 3.62 40.94 -16.33
N LEU A 425 3.29 39.69 -16.66
CA LEU A 425 4.24 38.58 -16.67
C LEU A 425 5.34 38.78 -17.73
N GLU A 426 5.02 39.30 -18.92
CA GLU A 426 6.03 39.68 -19.92
C GLU A 426 7.02 40.71 -19.34
N LYS A 427 6.50 41.78 -18.72
CA LYS A 427 7.34 42.82 -18.10
C LYS A 427 8.19 42.27 -16.96
N MET A 428 7.67 41.33 -16.17
CA MET A 428 8.43 40.65 -15.12
C MET A 428 9.55 39.76 -15.67
N GLY A 429 9.37 39.17 -16.85
CA GLY A 429 10.40 38.37 -17.52
C GLY A 429 11.56 39.19 -18.07
N GLY A 430 11.31 40.48 -18.38
CA GLY A 430 12.29 41.41 -18.92
C GLY A 430 13.08 40.84 -20.11
N ASN A 431 14.35 41.26 -20.23
CA ASN A 431 15.21 40.82 -21.34
C ASN A 431 15.56 39.32 -21.28
N ARG A 432 15.47 38.70 -20.10
CA ARG A 432 15.78 37.27 -19.91
C ARG A 432 14.65 36.37 -20.40
N LYS A 433 13.45 36.91 -20.68
CA LYS A 433 12.25 36.15 -21.07
C LYS A 433 11.94 34.99 -20.10
N SER A 434 12.32 35.15 -18.84
CA SER A 434 12.22 34.13 -17.80
C SER A 434 11.93 34.79 -16.46
N ILE A 435 11.04 34.19 -15.67
CA ILE A 435 10.62 34.66 -14.35
C ILE A 435 11.20 33.69 -13.30
N ALA A 436 12.19 34.18 -12.55
CA ALA A 436 12.86 33.42 -11.51
C ALA A 436 12.09 33.37 -10.18
N LYS A 437 11.26 34.38 -9.89
CA LYS A 437 10.41 34.41 -8.69
C LYS A 437 9.05 35.01 -9.02
N LEU A 438 7.99 34.29 -8.70
CA LEU A 438 6.61 34.78 -8.82
C LEU A 438 6.03 34.96 -7.41
N PRO A 439 5.51 36.14 -7.05
CA PRO A 439 4.78 36.33 -5.80
C PRO A 439 3.65 35.30 -5.68
N LEU A 440 3.54 34.63 -4.53
CA LEU A 440 2.59 33.52 -4.29
C LEU A 440 2.80 32.27 -5.17
N GLY A 441 3.85 32.24 -6.00
CA GLY A 441 4.23 31.13 -6.87
C GLY A 441 5.54 30.43 -6.46
N GLY A 442 6.00 30.63 -5.22
CA GLY A 442 7.25 30.06 -4.68
C GLY A 442 7.31 28.53 -4.86
N GLY A 443 6.20 27.82 -4.63
CA GLY A 443 6.17 26.35 -4.79
C GLY A 443 6.59 25.83 -6.18
N TRP A 444 6.47 26.64 -7.24
CA TRP A 444 7.03 26.33 -8.56
C TRP A 444 8.37 27.03 -8.79
N THR A 445 8.42 28.34 -8.51
CA THR A 445 9.57 29.19 -8.84
C THR A 445 10.81 28.98 -7.96
N ASP A 446 10.68 28.30 -6.82
CA ASP A 446 11.80 27.93 -5.95
C ASP A 446 12.68 26.83 -6.57
N THR A 447 12.15 26.07 -7.53
CA THR A 447 12.88 24.95 -8.17
C THR A 447 12.94 25.04 -9.70
N ARG A 448 12.15 25.95 -10.31
CA ARG A 448 12.02 26.08 -11.77
C ARG A 448 11.90 27.53 -12.17
N GLU A 449 12.53 27.89 -13.28
CA GLU A 449 12.23 29.16 -13.92
C GLU A 449 10.95 29.05 -14.76
N MET A 450 10.09 30.06 -14.73
CA MET A 450 8.88 30.12 -15.55
C MET A 450 9.15 30.93 -16.82
N PRO A 451 8.95 30.39 -18.03
CA PRO A 451 9.06 31.16 -19.26
C PRO A 451 8.11 32.35 -19.24
N ALA A 452 8.61 33.54 -19.58
CA ALA A 452 7.78 34.73 -19.66
C ALA A 452 6.92 34.68 -20.95
N PRO A 453 5.63 35.04 -20.88
CA PRO A 453 4.79 35.09 -22.07
C PRO A 453 5.15 36.28 -22.96
N VAL A 454 4.73 36.24 -24.22
CA VAL A 454 5.07 37.24 -25.26
C VAL A 454 4.14 38.46 -25.32
N GLY A 455 3.53 38.83 -24.19
CA GLY A 455 2.67 40.03 -24.10
C GLY A 455 1.28 39.93 -24.73
N ARG A 456 1.01 38.85 -25.48
CA ARG A 456 -0.27 38.56 -26.14
C ARG A 456 -0.86 37.26 -25.64
N THR A 457 -2.17 37.26 -25.41
CA THR A 457 -2.92 36.06 -25.05
C THR A 457 -3.07 35.12 -26.24
N PHE A 458 -3.31 33.82 -26.00
CA PHE A 458 -3.63 32.86 -27.07
C PHE A 458 -4.77 33.34 -27.97
N ARG A 459 -5.79 33.97 -27.41
CA ARG A 459 -6.93 34.52 -28.18
C ARG A 459 -6.52 35.66 -29.11
N GLU A 460 -5.65 36.57 -28.66
CA GLU A 460 -5.11 37.66 -29.49
C GLU A 460 -4.18 37.14 -30.59
N LEU A 461 -3.41 36.07 -30.31
CA LEU A 461 -2.56 35.41 -31.30
C LEU A 461 -3.41 34.68 -32.34
N TYR A 462 -4.41 33.92 -31.91
CA TYR A 462 -5.32 33.16 -32.77
C TYR A 462 -6.18 34.07 -33.66
N ALA A 463 -6.68 35.19 -33.11
CA ALA A 463 -7.41 36.18 -33.89
C ALA A 463 -6.52 36.78 -34.99
N ALA A 464 -5.27 37.11 -34.67
CA ALA A 464 -4.32 37.66 -35.65
C ALA A 464 -3.86 36.64 -36.69
N SER A 465 -3.73 35.36 -36.33
CA SER A 465 -3.39 34.31 -37.31
C SER A 465 -4.53 34.06 -38.30
N LYS A 466 -5.79 34.22 -37.89
CA LYS A 466 -6.94 34.12 -38.81
C LYS A 466 -7.02 35.26 -39.82
N THR A 467 -6.56 36.45 -39.46
CA THR A 467 -6.46 37.59 -40.40
C THR A 467 -5.34 37.45 -41.44
N HIS A 468 -4.45 36.46 -41.31
CA HIS A 468 -3.36 36.19 -42.27
C HIS A 468 -3.65 35.05 -43.27
N ILE A 469 -4.84 34.41 -43.20
CA ILE A 469 -5.28 33.34 -44.13
C ILE A 469 -6.41 33.85 -45.05
N GLY A 470 -6.58 35.18 -45.16
CA GLY A 470 -7.54 35.84 -46.04
C GLY A 470 -6.86 36.46 -47.24
#